data_AF-A0A7K6Z9I0-F1
#
_entry.id   AF-A0A7K6Z9I0-F1
#
_cell.length_a   1.000
_cell.length_b   1.000
_cell.length_c   1.000
_cell.angle_alpha   90.00
_cell.angle_beta   90.00
_cell.angle_gamma   90.00
#
_symmetry.space_group_name_H-M   'P 1'
#
loop_
_entity.id
_entity.type
_entity.pdbx_description
1 polymer ?
#
loop_
_entity_poly.entity_id
_entity_poly.type
_entity_poly.pdbx_seq_one_letter_code
_entity_poly.pdbx_strand_id
1 'polypeptide(L)'
;PHGDTPIFLSQEDVFIQQTQDTKNPVIYAVFSASGSVFKGSAVCVYSMADIRMVFNGPFAHKEGPNYQWMPYTGKMPYPRPGTVS
;
A
#
# COMPACT_ATOMS: atom_id res chain seq x y z
N PRO A 1 24.37 8.29 -3.44
CA PRO A 1 23.30 7.92 -4.40
C PRO A 1 22.07 7.46 -3.63
N HIS A 2 21.16 8.43 -3.45
CA HIS A 2 19.78 8.38 -2.93
C HIS A 2 19.46 7.41 -1.80
N GLY A 3 19.34 8.00 -0.60
CA GLY A 3 18.94 7.33 0.61
C GLY A 3 17.44 7.09 0.63
N ASP A 4 17.10 5.82 0.76
CA ASP A 4 15.82 5.36 1.28
C ASP A 4 16.12 4.72 2.63
N THR A 5 16.38 5.55 3.65
CA THR A 5 16.26 5.05 5.03
C THR A 5 14.81 4.61 5.19
N PRO A 6 14.51 3.36 5.56
CA PRO A 6 13.15 2.93 5.79
C PRO A 6 12.58 3.79 6.93
N ILE A 7 11.73 4.75 6.59
CA ILE A 7 10.96 5.48 7.58
C ILE A 7 9.93 4.47 8.06
N PHE A 8 10.16 3.88 9.22
CA PHE A 8 9.19 3.02 9.87
C PHE A 8 8.02 3.92 10.30
N LEU A 9 6.97 3.93 9.48
CA LEU A 9 5.78 4.74 9.67
C LEU A 9 4.69 3.88 10.33
N SER A 10 4.17 4.32 11.47
CA SER A 10 2.94 3.78 12.05
C SER A 10 1.75 4.59 11.55
N GLN A 11 0.76 3.94 10.96
CA GLN A 11 -0.50 4.59 10.61
C GLN A 11 -1.25 4.96 11.89
N GLU A 12 -1.60 6.24 12.03
CA GLU A 12 -2.37 6.73 13.18
C GLU A 12 -3.87 6.83 12.84
N ASP A 13 -4.19 7.51 11.74
CA ASP A 13 -5.58 7.79 11.36
C ASP A 13 -5.75 7.89 9.83
N VAL A 14 -6.98 7.72 9.36
CA VAL A 14 -7.38 7.78 7.95
C VAL A 14 -8.66 8.59 7.78
N PHE A 15 -8.62 9.55 6.87
CA PHE A 15 -9.77 10.32 6.44
C PHE A 15 -10.10 10.05 4.97
N ILE A 16 -11.37 9.79 4.68
CA ILE A 16 -11.86 9.51 3.33
C ILE A 16 -12.65 10.73 2.83
N GLN A 17 -12.08 11.46 1.90
CA GLN A 17 -12.75 12.57 1.25
C GLN A 17 -13.57 12.07 0.07
N GLN A 18 -14.89 12.17 0.19
CA GLN A 18 -15.80 11.87 -0.92
C GLN A 18 -15.59 12.87 -2.05
N THR A 19 -15.56 12.38 -3.29
CA THR A 19 -15.58 13.22 -4.48
C THR A 19 -16.95 13.13 -5.15
N GLN A 20 -17.15 13.85 -6.25
CA GLN A 20 -18.38 13.71 -7.04
C GLN A 20 -18.57 12.27 -7.55
N ASP A 21 -17.47 11.55 -7.80
CA ASP A 21 -17.49 10.13 -8.08
C ASP A 21 -17.29 9.35 -6.77
N THR A 22 -18.39 8.82 -6.23
CA THR A 22 -18.38 8.07 -4.97
C THR A 22 -17.54 6.79 -5.02
N LYS A 23 -17.19 6.30 -6.21
CA LYS A 23 -16.26 5.18 -6.36
C LYS A 23 -14.80 5.62 -6.31
N ASN A 24 -14.51 6.91 -6.42
CA ASN A 24 -13.16 7.46 -6.41
C ASN A 24 -12.99 8.54 -5.33
N PRO A 25 -13.15 8.20 -4.04
CA PRO A 25 -12.73 9.09 -2.97
C PRO A 25 -11.21 9.31 -2.98
N VAL A 26 -10.76 10.39 -2.34
CA VAL A 26 -9.35 10.62 -2.03
C VAL A 26 -9.11 10.20 -0.58
N ILE A 27 -8.06 9.40 -0.36
CA ILE A 27 -7.72 8.85 0.96
C ILE A 27 -6.55 9.64 1.52
N TYR A 28 -6.73 10.22 2.70
CA TYR A 28 -5.70 10.87 3.48
C TYR A 28 -5.33 9.96 4.64
N ALA A 29 -4.04 9.71 4.84
CA ALA A 29 -3.55 8.94 5.98
C ALA A 29 -2.44 9.71 6.70
N VAL A 30 -2.51 9.70 8.03
CA VAL A 30 -1.46 10.28 8.88
C VAL A 30 -0.57 9.16 9.38
N PHE A 31 0.74 9.38 9.22
CA PHE A 31 1.76 8.47 9.68
C PHE A 31 2.71 9.17 10.62
N SER A 32 3.10 8.48 11.69
CA SER A 32 4.15 8.95 12.60
C SER A 32 5.39 8.08 12.49
N ALA A 33 6.55 8.73 12.62
CA ALA A 33 7.82 8.03 12.71
C ALA A 33 7.88 7.21 14.00
N SER A 34 8.14 5.90 13.88
CA SER A 34 8.16 4.96 15.01
C SER A 34 9.53 4.89 15.73
N GLY A 35 10.45 5.79 15.42
CA GLY A 35 11.77 5.87 16.08
C GLY A 35 11.76 6.78 17.31
N SER A 36 12.38 6.35 18.41
CA SER A 36 12.44 7.12 19.67
C SER A 36 13.20 8.45 19.55
N VAL A 37 14.12 8.54 18.59
CA VAL A 37 15.03 9.69 18.41
C VAL A 37 14.44 10.76 17.50
N PHE A 38 13.56 10.39 16.56
CA PHE A 38 12.95 11.31 15.60
C PHE A 38 11.44 11.30 15.76
N LYS A 39 10.89 12.38 16.33
CA LYS A 39 9.45 12.61 16.42
C LYS A 39 9.01 13.48 15.25
N GLY A 40 8.27 12.89 14.33
CA GLY A 40 7.71 13.59 13.19
C GLY A 40 6.53 12.81 12.61
N SER A 41 5.59 13.55 12.03
CA SER A 41 4.42 12.98 11.37
C SER A 41 4.34 13.50 9.93
N ALA A 42 3.73 12.71 9.05
CA ALA A 42 3.51 13.05 7.66
C ALA A 42 2.06 12.72 7.29
N VAL A 43 1.48 13.54 6.42
CA VAL A 43 0.19 13.26 5.79
C VAL A 43 0.45 12.81 4.35
N CYS A 44 -0.05 11.63 4.01
CA CYS A 44 0.00 11.08 2.67
C CYS A 44 -1.38 11.12 2.03
N VAL A 45 -1.41 11.34 0.72
CA VAL A 45 -2.63 11.40 -0.08
C VAL A 45 -2.58 10.29 -1.12
N TYR A 46 -3.64 9.49 -1.21
CA TYR A 46 -3.74 8.33 -2.09
C TYR A 46 -5.00 8.42 -2.96
N SER A 47 -4.84 8.06 -4.24
CA SER A 47 -5.95 7.93 -5.18
C SER A 47 -6.46 6.49 -5.23
N MET A 48 -7.76 6.31 -5.45
CA MET A 48 -8.31 4.97 -5.70
C MET A 48 -7.81 4.33 -7.00
N ALA A 49 -7.31 5.12 -7.94
CA ALA A 49 -6.68 4.61 -9.17
C ALA A 49 -5.37 3.88 -8.85
N ASP A 50 -4.50 4.50 -8.05
CA ASP A 50 -3.22 3.90 -7.66
C ASP A 50 -3.42 2.65 -6.80
N ILE A 51 -4.38 2.70 -5.87
CA ILE A 51 -4.74 1.57 -5.03
C ILE A 51 -5.19 0.37 -5.87
N ARG A 52 -6.10 0.59 -6.84
CA ARG A 52 -6.56 -0.47 -7.74
C ARG A 52 -5.44 -0.99 -8.63
N MET A 53 -4.53 -0.13 -9.09
CA MET A 53 -3.38 -0.52 -9.88
C MET A 53 -2.50 -1.52 -9.11
N VAL A 54 -2.21 -1.23 -7.83
CA VAL A 54 -1.45 -2.14 -6.96
C VAL A 54 -2.21 -3.46 -6.76
N PHE A 55 -3.51 -3.41 -6.46
CA PHE A 55 -4.30 -4.64 -6.29
C PHE A 55 -4.37 -5.49 -7.56
N ASN A 56 -4.30 -4.89 -8.74
CA ASN A 56 -4.27 -5.57 -10.04
C ASN A 56 -2.84 -5.98 -10.47
N GLY A 57 -1.81 -5.59 -9.73
CA GLY A 57 -0.42 -5.93 -9.98
C GLY A 57 -0.03 -7.35 -9.54
N PRO A 58 1.28 -7.66 -9.50
CA PRO A 58 1.79 -8.95 -9.01
C PRO A 58 1.50 -9.14 -7.51
N PHE A 59 1.17 -10.37 -7.12
CA PHE A 59 1.10 -10.74 -5.71
C PHE A 59 2.50 -10.86 -5.11
N ALA A 60 2.66 -10.53 -3.83
CA ALA A 60 3.87 -10.86 -3.09
C ALA A 60 3.92 -12.37 -2.81
N HIS A 61 5.06 -13.01 -3.08
CA HIS A 61 5.25 -14.45 -2.98
C HIS A 61 6.57 -14.80 -2.27
N LYS A 62 6.56 -15.89 -1.50
CA LYS A 62 7.72 -16.56 -0.93
C LYS A 62 7.61 -18.05 -1.19
N GLU A 63 8.67 -18.67 -1.70
CA GLU A 63 8.72 -20.12 -1.94
C GLU A 63 8.81 -20.92 -0.63
N GLY A 64 9.30 -20.30 0.43
CA GLY A 64 9.36 -20.89 1.77
C GLY A 64 9.69 -19.86 2.85
N PRO A 65 9.76 -20.26 4.13
CA PRO A 65 9.93 -19.35 5.26
C PRO A 65 11.20 -18.48 5.19
N ASN A 66 12.28 -19.07 4.65
CA ASN A 66 13.60 -18.43 4.54
C ASN A 66 13.82 -17.67 3.23
N TYR A 67 12.84 -17.67 2.31
CA TYR A 67 12.95 -16.98 1.03
C TYR A 67 12.56 -15.50 1.17
N GLN A 68 13.12 -14.65 0.31
CA GLN A 68 12.75 -13.24 0.21
C GLN A 68 11.36 -13.10 -0.43
N TRP A 69 10.66 -12.01 -0.10
CA TRP A 69 9.43 -11.65 -0.81
C TRP A 69 9.79 -11.24 -2.23
N MET A 70 9.11 -11.83 -3.20
CA MET A 70 9.32 -11.60 -4.63
C MET A 70 7.95 -11.37 -5.28
N PRO A 71 7.87 -10.66 -6.43
CA PRO A 71 6.66 -10.65 -7.24
C PRO A 71 6.34 -12.07 -7.73
N TYR A 72 5.08 -12.49 -7.64
CA TYR A 72 4.61 -13.76 -8.22
C TYR A 72 4.69 -13.70 -9.75
N THR A 73 5.46 -14.61 -10.34
CA THR A 73 5.70 -14.69 -11.80
C THR A 73 4.99 -15.86 -12.47
N GLY A 74 4.29 -16.69 -11.71
CA GLY A 74 3.52 -17.82 -12.24
C GLY A 74 2.23 -17.40 -12.95
N LYS A 75 1.52 -18.37 -13.53
CA LYS A 75 0.23 -18.12 -14.19
C LYS A 75 -0.83 -17.71 -13.18
N MET A 76 -1.48 -16.57 -13.42
CA MET A 76 -2.59 -16.14 -12.57
C MET A 76 -3.80 -17.09 -12.70
N PRO A 77 -4.35 -17.63 -11.60
CA PRO A 77 -5.57 -18.42 -11.64
C PRO A 77 -6.77 -17.55 -12.01
N TYR A 78 -7.80 -18.18 -12.60
CA TYR A 78 -9.03 -17.52 -13.06
C TYR A 78 -10.27 -18.09 -12.34
N PRO A 79 -11.18 -17.24 -11.84
CA PRO A 79 -11.10 -15.77 -11.81
C PRO A 79 -9.94 -15.30 -10.93
N ARG A 80 -9.45 -14.07 -11.19
CA ARG A 80 -8.30 -13.54 -10.46
C ARG A 80 -8.67 -13.40 -8.97
N PRO A 81 -7.86 -13.92 -8.03
CA PRO A 81 -8.13 -13.73 -6.61
C PRO A 81 -8.31 -12.25 -6.27
N GLY A 82 -9.38 -11.93 -5.52
CA GLY A 82 -9.73 -10.56 -5.14
C GLY A 82 -10.66 -9.81 -6.11
N THR A 83 -11.07 -10.40 -7.24
CA THR A 83 -12.16 -9.83 -8.06
C THR A 83 -13.53 -10.21 -7.52
N VAL A 84 -14.48 -9.27 -7.54
CA VAL A 84 -15.89 -9.53 -7.23
C VAL A 84 -16.55 -10.24 -8.42
N SER A 85 -17.34 -11.28 -8.16
CA SER A 85 -18.07 -12.07 -9.16
C SER A 85 -19.27 -11.35 -9.78
#